data_AF-A0A1Y3BAH7-F1
#
_entry.id   AF-A0A1Y3BAH7-F1
#
_cell.length_a   1.000
_cell.length_b   1.000
_cell.length_c   1.000
_cell.angle_alpha   90.00
_cell.angle_beta   90.00
_cell.angle_gamma   90.00
#
_symmetry.space_group_name_H-M   'P 1'
#
loop_
_entity.id
_entity.type
_entity.pdbx_description
1 polymer ?
#
loop_
_entity_poly.entity_id
_entity_poly.type
_entity_poly.pdbx_seq_one_letter_code
_entity_poly.pdbx_strand_id
1 'polypeptide(L)'
;MIDGYLEFSFNLGIRSNYFSIRSSIKINDGELHHVTLTRDKQIGIMELDDKYMSSAVSQDGANELNTNGKLWIGGCHSLPNGLSSAYYQNFIGCLEMFKIEGILIINNVQNPFNCSFN
;
A
#
# COMPACT_ATOMS: atom_id res chain seq x y z
N MET A 1 1.20 -6.62 -0.81
CA MET A 1 2.44 -7.35 -0.48
C MET A 1 2.78 -8.27 -1.64
N ILE A 2 4.02 -8.25 -2.12
CA ILE A 2 4.50 -9.11 -3.21
C ILE A 2 5.70 -9.90 -2.69
N ASP A 3 5.62 -11.23 -2.72
CA ASP A 3 6.69 -12.14 -2.24
C ASP A 3 7.19 -11.85 -0.81
N GLY A 4 6.31 -11.36 0.06
CA GLY A 4 6.60 -10.99 1.44
C GLY A 4 7.09 -9.56 1.64
N TYR A 5 7.33 -8.80 0.57
CA TYR A 5 7.75 -7.41 0.62
C TYR A 5 6.56 -6.45 0.51
N LEU A 6 6.62 -5.33 1.23
CA LEU A 6 5.67 -4.24 1.05
C LEU A 6 5.95 -3.58 -0.30
N GLU A 7 4.89 -3.30 -1.06
CA GLU A 7 4.97 -2.56 -2.32
C GLU A 7 4.01 -1.38 -2.25
N PHE A 8 4.52 -0.19 -2.55
CA PHE A 8 3.73 1.02 -2.73
C PHE A 8 3.80 1.44 -4.19
N SER A 9 2.64 1.56 -4.85
CA SER A 9 2.55 1.86 -6.27
C SER A 9 1.50 2.92 -6.59
N PHE A 10 1.75 3.71 -7.63
CA PHE A 10 0.79 4.68 -8.16
C PHE A 10 1.03 4.95 -9.66
N ASN A 11 0.02 5.49 -10.34
CA ASN A 11 0.08 5.89 -11.74
C ASN A 11 -0.55 7.29 -11.91
N LEU A 12 0.12 8.19 -12.61
CA LEU A 12 -0.26 9.59 -12.81
C LEU A 12 -0.84 9.86 -14.21
N GLY A 13 -1.37 8.83 -14.88
CA GLY A 13 -2.23 8.94 -16.06
C GLY A 13 -1.55 9.18 -17.40
N ILE A 14 -0.23 9.47 -17.43
CA ILE A 14 0.50 9.71 -18.70
C ILE A 14 0.99 8.40 -19.33
N ARG A 15 1.20 7.33 -18.55
CA ARG A 15 1.67 6.03 -19.05
C ARG A 15 0.86 4.87 -18.48
N SER A 16 0.91 3.73 -19.16
CA SER A 16 0.27 2.48 -18.73
C SER A 16 0.94 1.82 -17.53
N ASN A 17 2.20 2.15 -17.26
CA ASN A 17 2.99 1.44 -16.25
C ASN A 17 2.86 2.11 -14.90
N TYR A 18 2.70 1.28 -13.87
CA TYR A 18 2.71 1.73 -12.48
C TYR A 18 4.16 2.03 -12.05
N PHE A 19 4.34 3.16 -11.38
CA PHE A 19 5.52 3.38 -10.56
C PHE A 19 5.37 2.55 -9.28
N SER A 20 6.45 1.94 -8.81
CA SER A 20 6.45 1.18 -7.57
C SER A 20 7.77 1.32 -6.81
N ILE A 21 7.66 1.36 -5.48
CA ILE A 21 8.78 1.18 -4.56
C ILE A 21 8.48 0.00 -3.62
N ARG A 22 9.53 -0.70 -3.21
CA ARG A 22 9.41 -1.86 -2.32
C ARG A 22 10.24 -1.66 -1.05
N SER A 23 9.82 -2.33 0.02
CA SER A 23 10.65 -2.48 1.21
C SER A 23 11.91 -3.30 0.89
N SER A 24 12.99 -3.03 1.61
CA SER A 24 14.24 -3.82 1.52
C SER A 24 14.16 -5.11 2.33
N ILE A 25 13.21 -5.19 3.27
CA ILE A 25 12.96 -6.35 4.13
C ILE A 25 11.56 -6.91 3.91
N LYS A 26 11.39 -8.19 4.28
CA LYS A 26 10.08 -8.84 4.31
C LYS A 26 9.30 -8.40 5.55
N ILE A 27 7.99 -8.41 5.44
CA ILE A 27 7.03 -8.00 6.50
C ILE A 27 5.98 -9.10 6.80
N ASN A 28 6.21 -10.31 6.29
CA ASN A 28 5.31 -11.45 6.44
C ASN A 28 5.81 -12.46 7.49
N ASP A 29 6.44 -11.95 8.54
CA ASP A 29 7.04 -12.72 9.64
C ASP A 29 6.05 -13.02 10.78
N GLY A 30 4.87 -12.37 10.77
CA GLY A 30 3.83 -12.56 11.78
C GLY A 30 3.82 -11.48 12.86
N GLU A 31 4.74 -10.51 12.79
CA GLU A 31 4.82 -9.39 13.72
C GLU A 31 4.00 -8.18 13.22
N LEU A 32 3.66 -7.28 14.15
CA LEU A 32 2.99 -6.03 13.81
C LEU A 32 4.01 -5.05 13.25
N HIS A 33 3.75 -4.54 12.04
CA HIS A 33 4.56 -3.52 11.41
C HIS A 33 3.81 -2.19 11.28
N HIS A 34 4.49 -1.09 11.60
CA HIS A 34 3.98 0.26 11.36
C HIS A 34 4.43 0.76 9.99
N VAL A 35 3.48 1.01 9.10
CA VAL A 35 3.76 1.41 7.72
C VAL A 35 3.34 2.86 7.49
N THR A 36 4.28 3.70 7.08
CA THR A 36 3.99 5.06 6.60
C THR A 36 4.36 5.19 5.13
N LEU A 37 3.39 5.58 4.30
CA LEU A 37 3.56 5.80 2.87
C LEU A 37 3.24 7.26 2.56
N THR A 38 4.22 7.96 1.99
CA THR A 38 4.07 9.37 1.62
C THR A 38 4.21 9.50 0.12
N ARG A 39 3.30 10.27 -0.49
CA ARG A 39 3.43 10.72 -1.88
C ARG A 39 3.50 12.23 -1.91
N ASP A 40 4.63 12.76 -2.33
CA ASP A 40 4.79 14.18 -2.66
C ASP A 40 4.93 14.32 -4.18
N LYS A 41 3.83 14.69 -4.85
CA LYS A 41 3.74 14.78 -6.32
C LYS A 41 4.17 13.45 -6.99
N GLN A 42 5.37 13.43 -7.56
CA GLN A 42 5.96 12.28 -8.26
C GLN A 42 6.87 11.43 -7.35
N ILE A 43 7.13 11.88 -6.13
CA ILE A 43 8.01 11.20 -5.19
C ILE A 43 7.18 10.27 -4.31
N GLY A 44 7.50 8.98 -4.33
CA GLY A 44 7.02 8.02 -3.35
C GLY A 44 8.08 7.77 -2.28
N ILE A 45 7.66 7.74 -1.02
CA ILE A 45 8.52 7.47 0.14
C ILE A 45 7.86 6.38 0.99
N MET A 46 8.66 5.43 1.46
CA MET A 46 8.24 4.35 2.34
C MET A 46 9.06 4.34 3.61
N GLU A 47 8.35 4.30 4.72
CA GLU A 47 8.89 4.08 6.06
C GLU A 47 8.21 2.86 6.68
N LEU A 48 9.00 2.05 7.37
CA LEU A 48 8.56 0.84 8.06
C LEU A 48 9.16 0.85 9.46
N ASP A 49 8.31 0.69 10.46
CA ASP A 49 8.67 0.73 11.88
C ASP A 49 9.47 1.99 12.23
N ASP A 50 8.96 3.13 11.74
CA ASP A 50 9.53 4.48 11.89
C ASP A 50 10.96 4.63 11.34
N LYS A 51 11.34 3.76 10.39
CA LYS A 51 12.63 3.80 9.69
C LYS A 51 12.43 3.96 8.19
N TYR A 52 13.26 4.81 7.59
CA TYR A 52 13.31 4.96 6.14
C TYR A 52 13.66 3.65 5.45
N MET A 53 12.85 3.24 4.47
CA MET A 53 13.07 2.02 3.68
C MET A 53 13.53 2.36 2.26
N SER A 54 12.75 3.17 1.54
CA SER A 54 13.04 3.50 0.15
C SER A 54 12.28 4.75 -0.30
N SER A 55 12.81 5.39 -1.33
CA SER A 55 12.12 6.44 -2.07
C SER A 55 12.55 6.39 -3.53
N ALA A 56 11.66 6.81 -4.42
CA ALA A 56 12.00 7.05 -5.82
C ALA A 56 11.03 8.07 -6.43
N VAL A 57 11.46 8.62 -7.56
CA VAL A 57 10.66 9.56 -8.35
C VAL A 57 10.05 8.79 -9.52
N SER A 58 8.74 8.86 -9.68
CA SER A 58 8.10 8.35 -10.89
C SER A 58 8.63 9.12 -12.11
N GLN A 59 8.87 8.43 -13.23
CA GLN A 59 9.17 9.11 -14.49
C GLN A 59 8.03 10.05 -14.91
N ASP A 60 8.34 11.03 -15.77
CA ASP A 60 7.43 12.05 -16.32
C ASP A 60 5.94 11.70 -16.26
N GLY A 61 5.20 12.48 -15.47
CA GLY A 61 3.78 12.28 -15.14
C GLY A 61 3.11 13.60 -14.72
N ALA A 62 1.79 13.57 -14.52
CA ALA A 62 1.11 14.66 -13.83
C ALA A 62 1.61 14.76 -12.36
N ASN A 63 1.44 15.90 -11.70
CA ASN A 63 1.75 16.01 -10.26
C ASN A 63 0.58 15.58 -9.36
N GLU A 64 -0.61 15.49 -9.96
CA GLU A 64 -1.86 15.20 -9.29
C GLU A 64 -2.30 13.78 -9.57
N LEU A 65 -2.89 13.16 -8.56
CA LEU A 65 -3.54 11.85 -8.67
C LEU A 65 -5.05 12.06 -8.55
N ASN A 66 -5.74 11.90 -9.66
CA ASN A 66 -7.20 12.00 -9.71
C ASN A 66 -7.81 10.59 -9.67
N THR A 67 -8.56 10.30 -8.61
CA THR A 67 -9.25 9.01 -8.43
C THR A 67 -10.77 9.21 -8.47
N ASN A 68 -11.52 8.10 -8.52
CA ASN A 68 -12.98 8.14 -8.41
C ASN A 68 -13.49 8.24 -6.96
N GLY A 69 -12.58 8.48 -5.99
CA GLY A 69 -12.90 8.63 -4.58
C GLY A 69 -13.22 7.33 -3.82
N LYS A 70 -13.20 6.16 -4.47
CA LYS A 70 -13.43 4.88 -3.80
C LYS A 70 -12.14 4.34 -3.18
N LEU A 71 -12.21 4.04 -1.89
CA LEU A 71 -11.12 3.41 -1.14
C LEU A 71 -11.47 1.96 -0.82
N TRP A 72 -10.56 1.05 -1.14
CA TRP A 72 -10.66 -0.37 -0.87
C TRP A 72 -9.53 -0.79 0.06
N ILE A 73 -9.86 -1.45 1.17
CA ILE A 73 -8.90 -1.89 2.18
C ILE A 73 -9.05 -3.39 2.36
N GLY A 74 -7.93 -4.11 2.36
CA GLY A 74 -7.90 -5.57 2.51
C GLY A 74 -8.31 -6.37 1.25
N GLY A 75 -8.83 -5.72 0.22
CA GLY A 75 -9.21 -6.38 -1.03
C GLY A 75 -10.19 -5.53 -1.84
N CYS A 76 -10.37 -5.87 -3.11
CA CYS A 76 -11.32 -5.21 -4.00
C CYS A 76 -12.03 -6.26 -4.86
N HIS A 77 -13.34 -6.10 -5.04
CA HIS A 77 -14.14 -7.02 -5.86
C HIS A 77 -13.84 -6.90 -7.37
N SER A 78 -13.35 -5.74 -7.82
CA SER A 78 -13.05 -5.48 -9.22
C SER A 78 -11.83 -4.59 -9.37
N LEU A 79 -10.71 -5.17 -9.79
CA LEU A 79 -9.49 -4.46 -10.12
C LEU A 79 -9.34 -4.33 -11.65
N PRO A 80 -8.65 -3.30 -12.16
CA PRO A 80 -8.30 -3.22 -13.56
C PRO A 80 -7.41 -4.40 -13.98
N ASN A 81 -7.45 -4.76 -15.25
CA ASN A 81 -6.59 -5.81 -15.81
C ASN A 81 -5.13 -5.33 -15.91
N GLY A 82 -4.19 -6.28 -15.90
CA GLY A 82 -2.76 -6.00 -16.12
C GLY A 82 -1.94 -5.69 -14.86
N LEU A 83 -2.50 -5.94 -13.67
CA LEU A 83 -1.76 -5.89 -12.42
C LEU A 83 -1.00 -7.21 -12.18
N SER A 84 0.00 -7.19 -11.30
CA SER A 84 0.63 -8.42 -10.82
C SER A 84 -0.40 -9.33 -10.14
N SER A 85 -0.26 -10.65 -10.27
CA SER A 85 -1.23 -11.65 -9.77
C SER A 85 -1.52 -11.51 -8.28
N ALA A 86 -0.55 -11.05 -7.49
CA ALA A 86 -0.69 -10.80 -6.07
C ALA A 86 -1.65 -9.65 -5.72
N TYR A 87 -1.94 -8.71 -6.64
CA TYR A 87 -2.97 -7.68 -6.42
C TYR A 87 -4.39 -8.24 -6.42
N TYR A 88 -4.62 -9.35 -7.12
CA TYR A 88 -5.95 -10.00 -7.19
C TYR A 88 -6.22 -10.95 -6.01
N GLN A 89 -5.27 -11.06 -5.07
CA GLN A 89 -5.46 -11.77 -3.82
C GLN A 89 -5.87 -10.78 -2.73
N ASN A 90 -6.90 -11.12 -1.97
CA ASN A 90 -7.27 -10.33 -0.80
C ASN A 90 -6.16 -10.41 0.26
N PHE A 91 -6.02 -9.35 1.05
CA PHE A 91 -5.13 -9.32 2.19
C PHE A 91 -5.54 -10.38 3.22
N ILE A 92 -4.56 -11.15 3.68
CA ILE A 92 -4.71 -12.15 4.72
C ILE A 92 -3.84 -11.68 5.90
N GLY A 93 -4.49 -11.23 6.96
CA GLY A 93 -3.83 -10.69 8.14
C GLY A 93 -4.72 -9.69 8.87
N CYS A 94 -4.11 -8.90 9.75
CA CYS A 94 -4.77 -7.90 10.57
C CYS A 94 -4.33 -6.50 10.13
N LEU A 95 -5.28 -5.56 10.04
CA LEU A 95 -5.00 -4.15 9.83
C LEU A 95 -5.59 -3.35 10.99
N GLU A 96 -4.78 -2.48 11.56
CA GLU A 96 -5.15 -1.61 12.67
C GLU A 96 -4.78 -0.16 12.36
N MET A 97 -5.55 0.79 12.90
CA MET A 97 -5.25 2.24 12.86
C MET A 97 -4.92 2.78 11.47
N PHE A 98 -5.75 2.47 10.48
CA PHE A 98 -5.59 2.99 9.13
C PHE A 98 -5.94 4.50 9.08
N LYS A 99 -4.95 5.31 8.73
CA LYS A 99 -5.04 6.78 8.66
C LYS A 99 -4.70 7.30 7.27
N ILE A 100 -5.37 8.36 6.85
CA ILE A 100 -5.04 9.14 5.65
C ILE A 100 -4.82 10.58 6.10
N GLU A 101 -3.66 11.15 5.79
CA GLU A 101 -3.28 12.51 6.21
C GLU A 101 -3.46 12.75 7.71
N GLY A 102 -3.13 11.73 8.52
CA GLY A 102 -3.28 11.74 9.98
C GLY A 102 -4.72 11.53 10.48
N ILE A 103 -5.72 11.57 9.61
CA ILE A 103 -7.13 11.32 9.96
C ILE A 103 -7.36 9.81 10.00
N LEU A 104 -7.84 9.32 11.14
CA LEU A 104 -8.24 7.93 11.33
C LEU A 104 -9.49 7.61 10.50
N ILE A 105 -9.37 6.67 9.57
CA ILE A 105 -10.47 6.21 8.72
C ILE A 105 -11.01 4.87 9.23
N ILE A 106 -10.13 3.96 9.65
CA ILE A 106 -10.53 2.67 10.22
C ILE A 106 -9.67 2.30 11.43
N ASN A 107 -10.31 1.91 12.53
CA ASN A 107 -9.61 1.46 13.74
C ASN A 107 -9.18 -0.01 13.66
N ASN A 108 -10.06 -0.91 13.23
CA ASN A 108 -9.76 -2.33 13.17
C ASN A 108 -10.50 -2.97 11.99
N VAL A 109 -9.75 -3.62 11.09
CA VAL A 109 -10.31 -4.47 10.03
C VAL A 109 -9.93 -5.91 10.36
N GLN A 110 -10.89 -6.65 10.87
CA GLN A 110 -10.77 -8.09 11.06
C GLN A 110 -11.30 -8.79 9.79
N ASN A 111 -10.39 -9.34 8.98
CA ASN A 111 -10.78 -10.41 8.06
C ASN A 111 -11.05 -11.69 8.90
N PRO A 112 -11.64 -12.79 8.39
CA PRO A 112 -12.08 -13.92 9.21
C PRO A 112 -10.93 -14.71 9.87
N PHE A 113 -9.69 -14.24 9.76
CA PHE A 113 -8.55 -14.72 10.52
C PHE A 113 -8.56 -14.02 11.88
N ASN A 114 -8.88 -14.77 12.94
CA ASN A 114 -8.86 -14.28 14.32
C ASN A 114 -7.53 -13.58 14.61
N CYS A 115 -7.58 -12.25 14.76
CA CYS A 115 -6.47 -11.43 15.22
C CYS A 115 -6.30 -11.61 16.73
N SER A 116 -5.95 -12.82 17.16
CA SER A 116 -5.56 -13.11 18.54
C SER A 116 -4.08 -12.80 18.66
N PHE A 117 -3.75 -11.56 18.99
CA PHE A 117 -2.40 -11.23 19.48
C PHE A 117 -2.27 -11.84 20.87
N ASN A 118 -1.33 -12.78 21.06
CA ASN A 118 -1.05 -13.40 22.36
C ASN A 118 -0.42 -12.39 23.32
#